data_AF-A0AAU3G0P5-F1
#
_entry.id   AF-A0AAU3G0P5-F1
#
_cell.length_a   1.000
_cell.length_b   1.000
_cell.length_c   1.000
_cell.angle_alpha   90.00
_cell.angle_beta   90.00
_cell.angle_gamma   90.00
#
_symmetry.space_group_name_H-M   'P 1'
#
loop_
_entity.id
_entity.type
_entity.pdbx_description
1 polymer ?
#
loop_
_entity_poly.entity_id
_entity_poly.type
_entity_poly.pdbx_seq_one_letter_code
_entity_poly.pdbx_strand_id
1 'polypeptide(L)'
;MVDDWTLFEGPFDSDEASDAIADLEEQEDVAAAMAEALTEFLEDSQEYVEEGYVESSLAISCLVAARISGIAPDEVAHHWLDRNPFTVDDDLRDLAAAAFALATRPQGNYLAETYGPESWREFIAHLEPYRKALHGERQDPPEPFVPDYSDPQRPWLWVFWSDDRGSLPRDSAYQRRSDQLVQAVNGSRQWRAWWQSSGLQELILFGDLGPGPRTERTSRGWTTAESWFGFDHTYDLGDATPEQVVSDLRTGLSRIGDYLRLGPPPEFSDFEVQDLT
;
A
#
# COMPACT_ATOMS: atom_id res chain seq x y z
N MET A 1 6.87 -13.77 29.61
CA MET A 1 5.99 -13.25 28.55
C MET A 1 6.91 -13.09 27.37
N VAL A 2 6.89 -14.07 26.47
CA VAL A 2 7.58 -13.95 25.19
C VAL A 2 6.64 -13.07 24.38
N ASP A 3 7.12 -11.91 23.95
CA ASP A 3 6.37 -11.06 23.04
C ASP A 3 6.02 -11.90 21.81
N ASP A 4 4.72 -12.05 21.58
CA ASP A 4 4.12 -12.68 20.42
C ASP A 4 4.25 -11.70 19.24
N TRP A 5 5.51 -11.37 18.88
CA TRP A 5 5.79 -10.83 17.56
C TRP A 5 5.45 -11.95 16.60
N THR A 6 4.37 -11.79 15.86
CA THR A 6 4.10 -12.59 14.67
C THR A 6 5.33 -12.47 13.78
N LEU A 7 6.25 -13.44 13.87
CA LEU A 7 7.46 -13.60 13.06
C LEU A 7 7.16 -13.82 11.56
N PHE A 8 5.93 -13.55 11.15
CA PHE A 8 5.47 -13.67 9.78
C PHE A 8 5.36 -12.27 9.22
N GLU A 9 6.46 -11.82 8.62
CA GLU A 9 6.50 -10.67 7.71
C GLU A 9 6.38 -11.24 6.30
N GLY A 10 5.36 -10.81 5.56
CA GLY A 10 5.25 -11.06 4.12
C GLY A 10 6.42 -10.42 3.36
N PRO A 11 6.56 -10.69 2.05
CA PRO A 11 7.68 -10.20 1.25
C PRO A 11 7.78 -8.67 1.13
N PHE A 12 6.81 -7.92 1.68
CA PHE A 12 6.73 -6.46 1.63
C PHE A 12 6.67 -5.80 3.01
N ASP A 13 6.75 -6.59 4.09
CA ASP A 13 6.47 -6.10 5.44
C ASP A 13 7.70 -5.55 6.16
N SER A 14 8.92 -5.82 5.66
CA SER A 14 10.14 -5.26 6.23
C SER A 14 10.37 -3.81 5.78
N ASP A 15 11.09 -3.04 6.61
CA ASP A 15 11.48 -1.67 6.30
C ASP A 15 12.34 -1.63 5.03
N GLU A 16 13.30 -2.56 4.88
CA GLU A 16 14.17 -2.62 3.70
C GLU A 16 13.40 -2.97 2.41
N ALA A 17 12.42 -3.88 2.50
CA ALA A 17 11.54 -4.17 1.36
C ALA A 17 10.73 -2.92 0.97
N SER A 18 10.20 -2.19 1.96
CA SER A 18 9.43 -0.96 1.75
C SER A 18 10.29 0.16 1.12
N ASP A 19 11.51 0.36 1.62
CA ASP A 19 12.45 1.34 1.08
C ASP A 19 12.84 1.00 -0.36
N ALA A 20 13.19 -0.27 -0.63
CA ALA A 20 13.56 -0.71 -1.98
C ALA A 20 12.43 -0.50 -3.00
N ILE A 21 11.18 -0.82 -2.65
CA ILE A 21 10.06 -0.59 -3.56
C ILE A 21 9.72 0.90 -3.71
N ALA A 22 9.97 1.73 -2.69
CA ALA A 22 9.79 3.18 -2.78
C ALA A 22 10.82 3.82 -3.72
N ASP A 23 12.10 3.42 -3.59
CA ASP A 23 13.19 3.90 -4.45
C ASP A 23 12.93 3.61 -5.94
N LEU A 24 12.28 2.47 -6.24
CA LEU A 24 11.88 2.12 -7.61
C LEU A 24 10.80 3.04 -8.18
N GLU A 25 9.91 3.58 -7.34
CA GLU A 25 8.82 4.47 -7.78
C GLU A 25 9.33 5.83 -8.26
N GLU A 26 10.53 6.21 -7.82
CA GLU A 26 11.19 7.43 -8.25
C GLU A 26 11.93 7.28 -9.59
N GLN A 27 12.03 6.06 -10.13
CA GLN A 27 12.77 5.77 -11.35
C GLN A 27 11.93 6.01 -12.60
N GLU A 28 12.55 6.62 -13.63
CA GLU A 28 11.90 6.78 -14.94
C GLU A 28 11.72 5.44 -15.67
N ASP A 29 12.68 4.52 -15.52
CA ASP A 29 12.65 3.17 -16.08
C ASP A 29 12.72 2.13 -14.97
N VAL A 30 11.55 1.83 -14.43
CA VAL A 30 11.38 0.90 -13.30
C VAL A 30 11.89 -0.51 -13.63
N ALA A 31 11.71 -0.99 -14.86
CA ALA A 31 12.15 -2.32 -15.25
C ALA A 31 13.69 -2.42 -15.30
N ALA A 32 14.35 -1.39 -15.83
CA ALA A 32 15.81 -1.31 -15.82
C ALA A 32 16.37 -1.24 -14.39
N ALA A 33 15.76 -0.42 -13.52
CA ALA A 33 16.17 -0.31 -12.12
C ALA A 33 15.99 -1.64 -11.35
N MET A 34 14.88 -2.36 -11.58
CA MET A 34 14.69 -3.71 -11.03
C MET A 34 15.78 -4.67 -11.52
N ALA A 35 16.12 -4.64 -12.81
CA ALA A 35 17.16 -5.51 -13.36
C ALA A 35 18.55 -5.22 -12.74
N GLU A 36 18.88 -3.95 -12.54
CA GLU A 36 20.12 -3.52 -11.88
C GLU A 36 20.19 -4.04 -10.44
N ALA A 37 19.15 -3.79 -9.63
CA ALA A 37 19.09 -4.22 -8.23
C ALA A 37 19.20 -5.75 -8.08
N LEU A 38 18.48 -6.51 -8.93
CA LEU A 38 18.54 -7.98 -8.90
C LEU A 38 19.90 -8.51 -9.37
N THR A 39 20.56 -7.82 -10.30
CA THR A 39 21.91 -8.20 -10.75
C THR A 39 22.93 -7.99 -9.63
N GLU A 40 22.91 -6.82 -8.99
CA GLU A 40 23.79 -6.51 -7.85
C GLU A 40 23.62 -7.55 -6.73
N PHE A 41 22.38 -7.87 -6.38
CA PHE A 41 22.08 -8.91 -5.39
C PHE A 41 22.71 -10.28 -5.74
N LEU A 42 22.57 -10.71 -6.99
CA LEU A 42 23.09 -11.99 -7.47
C LEU A 42 24.63 -12.04 -7.51
N GLU A 43 25.28 -10.90 -7.74
CA GLU A 43 26.74 -10.79 -7.75
C GLU A 43 27.30 -10.82 -6.31
N ASP A 44 26.65 -10.12 -5.38
CA ASP A 44 27.19 -9.91 -4.03
C ASP A 44 26.76 -10.96 -3.00
N SER A 45 25.64 -11.67 -3.21
CA SER A 45 25.04 -12.56 -2.20
C SER A 45 25.28 -14.06 -2.42
N GLN A 46 26.23 -14.44 -3.26
CA GLN A 46 26.42 -15.84 -3.65
C GLN A 46 26.80 -16.76 -2.47
N GLU A 47 27.62 -16.29 -1.53
CA GLU A 47 28.11 -17.09 -0.40
C GLU A 47 27.17 -17.03 0.81
N TYR A 48 26.64 -15.84 1.10
CA TYR A 48 25.71 -15.59 2.19
C TYR A 48 24.77 -14.46 1.79
N VAL A 49 23.48 -14.61 2.10
CA VAL A 49 22.48 -13.58 1.86
C VAL A 49 22.22 -12.83 3.16
N GLU A 50 22.66 -11.58 3.21
CA GLU A 50 22.58 -10.71 4.39
C GLU A 50 21.18 -10.09 4.58
N GLU A 51 20.91 -9.64 5.81
CA GLU A 51 19.77 -8.80 6.18
C GLU A 51 19.69 -7.56 5.28
N GLY A 52 18.46 -7.13 4.98
CA GLY A 52 18.10 -6.03 4.08
C GLY A 52 18.17 -6.39 2.60
N TYR A 53 19.24 -7.06 2.17
CA TYR A 53 19.43 -7.45 0.76
C TYR A 53 18.46 -8.55 0.33
N VAL A 54 18.21 -9.53 1.21
CA VAL A 54 17.28 -10.63 0.93
C VAL A 54 15.84 -10.13 0.83
N GLU A 55 15.42 -9.27 1.74
CA GLU A 55 14.08 -8.69 1.82
C GLU A 55 13.81 -7.82 0.59
N SER A 56 14.71 -6.88 0.28
CA SER A 56 14.63 -6.00 -0.89
C SER A 56 14.52 -6.80 -2.19
N SER A 57 15.41 -7.76 -2.40
CA SER A 57 15.46 -8.54 -3.65
C SER A 57 14.27 -9.48 -3.79
N LEU A 58 13.76 -9.99 -2.67
CA LEU A 58 12.57 -10.82 -2.65
C LEU A 58 11.32 -10.00 -2.98
N ALA A 59 11.17 -8.80 -2.41
CA ALA A 59 10.07 -7.88 -2.72
C ALA A 59 10.03 -7.55 -4.22
N ILE A 60 11.18 -7.19 -4.80
CA ILE A 60 11.33 -6.91 -6.23
C ILE A 60 10.94 -8.12 -7.07
N SER A 61 11.47 -9.30 -6.73
CA SER A 61 11.16 -10.55 -7.45
C SER A 61 9.67 -10.88 -7.38
N CYS A 62 9.01 -10.62 -6.25
CA CYS A 62 7.56 -10.81 -6.08
C CYS A 62 6.74 -9.82 -6.93
N LEU A 63 7.17 -8.56 -7.08
CA LEU A 63 6.53 -7.59 -7.99
C LEU A 63 6.64 -8.03 -9.45
N VAL A 64 7.81 -8.50 -9.89
CA VAL A 64 8.01 -9.05 -11.23
C VAL A 64 7.09 -10.26 -11.46
N ALA A 65 7.07 -11.19 -10.50
CA ALA A 65 6.20 -12.37 -10.53
C ALA A 65 4.71 -12.00 -10.65
N ALA A 66 4.25 -11.06 -9.83
CA ALA A 66 2.88 -10.58 -9.83
C ALA A 66 2.50 -9.86 -11.13
N ARG A 67 3.43 -9.09 -11.72
CA ARG A 67 3.23 -8.46 -13.03
C ARG A 67 3.06 -9.50 -14.14
N ILE A 68 3.85 -10.58 -14.13
CA ILE A 68 3.76 -11.67 -15.10
C ILE A 68 2.39 -12.36 -15.01
N SER A 69 1.94 -12.69 -13.80
CA SER A 69 0.71 -13.47 -13.61
C SER A 69 -0.57 -12.65 -13.65
N GLY A 70 -0.48 -11.35 -13.36
CA GLY A 70 -1.64 -10.52 -13.04
C GLY A 70 -2.28 -10.87 -11.69
N ILE A 71 -1.58 -11.62 -10.83
CA ILE A 71 -2.03 -12.04 -9.51
C ILE A 71 -1.00 -11.53 -8.48
N ALA A 72 -1.43 -10.65 -7.58
CA ALA A 72 -0.67 -10.19 -6.43
C ALA A 72 -1.37 -10.64 -5.13
N PRO A 73 -0.91 -11.72 -4.48
CA PRO A 73 -1.45 -12.14 -3.18
C PRO A 73 -1.42 -11.04 -2.12
N ASP A 74 -0.40 -10.18 -2.16
CA ASP A 74 -0.20 -9.11 -1.18
C ASP A 74 -0.84 -7.79 -1.61
N GLU A 75 -1.52 -7.12 -0.67
CA GLU A 75 -2.18 -5.83 -0.89
C GLU A 75 -1.19 -4.75 -1.32
N VAL A 76 0.00 -4.73 -0.70
CA VAL A 76 1.09 -3.78 -1.02
C VAL A 76 1.53 -3.93 -2.48
N ALA A 77 1.72 -5.17 -2.94
CA ALA A 77 2.06 -5.44 -4.34
C ALA A 77 0.96 -4.95 -5.28
N HIS A 78 -0.31 -5.15 -4.94
CA HIS A 78 -1.43 -4.65 -5.75
C HIS A 78 -1.40 -3.12 -5.91
N HIS A 79 -1.28 -2.39 -4.80
CA HIS A 79 -1.20 -0.92 -4.86
C HIS A 79 0.02 -0.45 -5.64
N TRP A 80 1.17 -1.08 -5.44
CA TRP A 80 2.40 -0.73 -6.14
C TRP A 80 2.26 -0.96 -7.66
N LEU A 81 1.74 -2.12 -8.08
CA LEU A 81 1.58 -2.48 -9.48
C LEU A 81 0.56 -1.62 -10.23
N ASP A 82 -0.48 -1.16 -9.54
CA ASP A 82 -1.49 -0.26 -10.08
C ASP A 82 -0.91 1.12 -10.42
N ARG A 83 0.06 1.59 -9.61
CA ARG A 83 0.70 2.91 -9.76
C ARG A 83 1.85 2.92 -10.74
N ASN A 84 2.56 1.80 -10.85
CA ASN A 84 3.84 1.72 -11.57
C ASN A 84 3.73 0.75 -12.74
N PRO A 85 3.23 1.19 -13.92
CA PRO A 85 3.18 0.32 -15.10
C PRO A 85 4.60 0.05 -15.61
N PHE A 86 4.95 -1.22 -15.74
CA PHE A 86 6.20 -1.66 -16.37
C PHE A 86 5.96 -2.96 -17.15
N THR A 87 6.86 -3.27 -18.08
CA THR A 87 6.82 -4.50 -18.86
C THR A 87 7.92 -5.43 -18.37
N VAL A 88 7.60 -6.71 -18.22
CA VAL A 88 8.58 -7.75 -17.89
C VAL A 88 8.97 -8.44 -19.19
N ASP A 89 10.24 -8.37 -19.55
CA ASP A 89 10.84 -9.17 -20.61
C ASP A 89 11.43 -10.48 -20.05
N ASP A 90 11.94 -11.33 -20.94
CA ASP A 90 12.49 -12.63 -20.55
C ASP A 90 13.75 -12.47 -19.67
N ASP A 91 14.58 -11.46 -19.92
CA ASP A 91 15.81 -11.22 -19.15
C ASP A 91 15.50 -10.79 -17.70
N LEU A 92 14.58 -9.84 -17.50
CA LEU A 92 14.15 -9.42 -16.16
C LEU A 92 13.47 -10.57 -15.40
N ARG A 93 12.68 -11.38 -16.11
CA ARG A 93 12.06 -12.58 -15.53
C ARG A 93 13.11 -13.58 -15.06
N ASP A 94 14.14 -13.85 -15.86
CA ASP A 94 15.19 -14.79 -15.52
C ASP A 94 16.04 -14.30 -14.34
N LEU A 95 16.34 -12.99 -14.29
CA LEU A 95 16.98 -12.35 -13.14
C LEU A 95 16.14 -12.50 -11.87
N ALA A 96 14.84 -12.18 -11.93
CA ALA A 96 13.94 -12.31 -10.79
C ALA A 96 13.79 -13.76 -10.33
N ALA A 97 13.74 -14.73 -11.26
CA ALA A 97 13.70 -16.15 -10.91
C ALA A 97 14.98 -16.60 -10.19
N ALA A 98 16.16 -16.16 -10.66
CA ALA A 98 17.44 -16.48 -10.05
C ALA A 98 17.57 -15.83 -8.66
N ALA A 99 17.23 -14.54 -8.54
CA ALA A 99 17.28 -13.81 -7.28
C ALA A 99 16.30 -14.40 -6.26
N PHE A 100 15.06 -14.69 -6.66
CA PHE A 100 14.10 -15.38 -5.80
C PHE A 100 14.63 -16.72 -5.29
N ALA A 101 15.24 -17.53 -6.17
CA ALA A 101 15.81 -18.82 -5.77
C ALA A 101 16.99 -18.66 -4.79
N LEU A 102 17.81 -17.63 -4.95
CA LEU A 102 18.89 -17.29 -4.03
C LEU A 102 18.36 -16.78 -2.68
N ALA A 103 17.38 -15.87 -2.71
CA ALA A 103 16.76 -15.27 -1.54
C ALA A 103 15.95 -16.26 -0.69
N THR A 104 15.46 -17.35 -1.31
CA THR A 104 14.66 -18.38 -0.63
C THR A 104 15.43 -19.67 -0.35
N ARG A 105 16.77 -19.68 -0.51
CA ARG A 105 17.57 -20.84 -0.12
C ARG A 105 17.70 -20.92 1.41
N PRO A 106 17.57 -22.10 2.03
CA PRO A 106 17.68 -22.21 3.48
C PRO A 106 19.12 -22.19 4.02
N GLN A 107 20.15 -22.41 3.20
CA GLN A 107 21.55 -22.41 3.64
C GLN A 107 22.23 -21.08 3.30
N GLY A 108 22.93 -20.47 4.26
CA GLY A 108 23.65 -19.21 4.05
C GLY A 108 22.69 -18.08 3.72
N ASN A 109 21.66 -17.93 4.55
CA ASN A 109 20.58 -16.98 4.38
C ASN A 109 20.12 -16.49 5.75
N TYR A 110 20.21 -15.18 5.97
CA TYR A 110 19.89 -14.54 7.23
C TYR A 110 18.44 -14.80 7.67
N LEU A 111 17.45 -14.56 6.81
CA LEU A 111 16.03 -14.77 7.14
C LEU A 111 15.73 -16.20 7.59
N ALA A 112 16.28 -17.19 6.87
CA ALA A 112 16.09 -18.60 7.21
C ALA A 112 16.68 -18.96 8.59
N GLU A 113 17.80 -18.34 8.97
CA GLU A 113 18.44 -18.50 10.28
C GLU A 113 17.60 -17.83 11.39
N THR A 114 17.03 -16.66 11.11
CA THR A 114 16.21 -15.86 12.06
C THR A 114 14.84 -16.50 12.32
N TYR A 115 14.12 -16.92 11.27
CA TYR A 115 12.76 -17.45 11.39
C TYR A 115 12.71 -18.84 12.03
N GLY A 116 13.79 -19.60 11.89
CA GLY A 116 13.82 -21.00 12.26
C GLY A 116 12.99 -21.90 11.34
N PRO A 117 13.07 -23.24 11.49
CA PRO A 117 12.64 -24.18 10.45
C PRO A 117 11.14 -24.25 10.17
N GLU A 118 10.29 -23.94 11.16
CA GLU A 118 8.83 -23.98 11.01
C GLU A 118 8.32 -22.71 10.33
N SER A 119 8.63 -21.55 10.89
CA SER A 119 8.26 -20.25 10.31
C SER A 119 8.86 -20.04 8.92
N TRP A 120 10.09 -20.51 8.66
CA TRP A 120 10.66 -20.50 7.31
C TRP A 120 9.82 -21.32 6.32
N ARG A 121 9.30 -22.48 6.73
CA ARG A 121 8.46 -23.30 5.85
C ARG A 121 7.14 -22.61 5.53
N GLU A 122 6.55 -21.94 6.50
CA GLU A 122 5.31 -21.17 6.33
C GLU A 122 5.53 -19.96 5.42
N PHE A 123 6.64 -19.25 5.61
CA PHE A 123 7.08 -18.15 4.74
C PHE A 123 7.27 -18.62 3.28
N ILE A 124 8.04 -19.69 3.05
CA ILE A 124 8.22 -20.23 1.69
C ILE A 124 6.88 -20.70 1.08
N ALA A 125 5.98 -21.28 1.87
CA ALA A 125 4.66 -21.68 1.38
C ALA A 125 3.81 -20.48 0.95
N HIS A 126 3.92 -19.35 1.65
CA HIS A 126 3.26 -18.11 1.27
C HIS A 126 3.81 -17.53 -0.04
N LEU A 127 5.11 -17.66 -0.30
CA LEU A 127 5.75 -17.17 -1.53
C LEU A 127 5.57 -18.08 -2.76
N GLU A 128 5.02 -19.28 -2.57
CA GLU A 128 4.84 -20.27 -3.63
C GLU A 128 4.09 -19.75 -4.87
N PRO A 129 3.05 -18.89 -4.77
CA PRO A 129 2.47 -18.27 -5.95
C PRO A 129 3.53 -17.53 -6.77
N TYR A 130 4.32 -16.64 -6.17
CA TYR A 130 5.34 -15.88 -6.90
C TYR A 130 6.35 -16.78 -7.61
N ARG A 131 6.83 -17.82 -6.92
CA ARG A 131 7.72 -18.84 -7.50
C ARG A 131 7.11 -19.46 -8.77
N LYS A 132 5.84 -19.89 -8.70
CA LYS A 132 5.13 -20.47 -9.85
C LYS A 132 5.07 -19.51 -11.03
N ALA A 133 4.75 -18.23 -10.79
CA ALA A 133 4.68 -17.23 -11.85
C ALA A 133 6.03 -17.03 -12.56
N LEU A 134 7.13 -16.93 -11.80
CA LEU A 134 8.48 -16.80 -12.36
C LEU A 134 8.86 -18.01 -13.24
N HIS A 135 8.41 -19.22 -12.89
CA HIS A 135 8.64 -20.41 -13.72
C HIS A 135 7.54 -20.66 -14.78
N GLY A 136 6.55 -19.78 -14.91
CA GLY A 136 5.47 -19.93 -15.91
C GLY A 136 4.54 -21.09 -15.59
N GLU A 137 4.54 -21.54 -14.34
CA GLU A 137 3.61 -22.53 -13.84
C GLU A 137 2.23 -21.89 -13.64
N ARG A 138 1.19 -22.67 -13.85
CA ARG A 138 -0.17 -22.21 -13.64
C ARG A 138 -0.39 -21.91 -12.16
N GLN A 139 -0.88 -20.70 -11.89
CA GLN A 139 -1.44 -20.33 -10.59
C GLN A 139 -2.95 -20.54 -10.60
N ASP A 140 -3.50 -20.89 -9.45
CA ASP A 140 -4.92 -20.79 -9.22
C ASP A 140 -5.23 -19.32 -8.90
N PRO A 141 -6.22 -18.70 -9.56
CA PRO A 141 -6.61 -17.35 -9.21
C PRO A 141 -7.10 -17.35 -7.76
N PRO A 142 -6.81 -16.29 -7.00
CA PRO A 142 -7.39 -16.17 -5.68
C PRO A 142 -8.92 -16.17 -5.75
N GLU A 143 -9.56 -16.63 -4.67
CA GLU A 143 -11.01 -16.48 -4.55
C GLU A 143 -11.37 -14.99 -4.63
N PRO A 144 -12.42 -14.60 -5.37
CA PRO A 144 -12.84 -13.21 -5.40
C PRO A 144 -13.09 -12.68 -3.99
N PHE A 145 -12.45 -11.57 -3.64
CA PHE A 145 -12.71 -10.93 -2.35
C PHE A 145 -14.16 -10.46 -2.29
N VAL A 146 -14.80 -10.74 -1.17
CA VAL A 146 -16.14 -10.27 -0.85
C VAL A 146 -16.02 -9.40 0.41
N PRO A 147 -16.17 -8.07 0.28
CA PRO A 147 -16.16 -7.19 1.44
C PRO A 147 -17.24 -7.60 2.46
N ASP A 148 -16.87 -7.58 3.74
CA ASP A 148 -17.81 -7.79 4.83
C ASP A 148 -18.35 -6.45 5.32
N TYR A 149 -19.62 -6.19 4.98
CA TYR A 149 -20.36 -5.01 5.42
C TYR A 149 -21.38 -5.31 6.52
N SER A 150 -21.31 -6.50 7.14
CA SER A 150 -22.26 -6.94 8.16
C SER A 150 -22.21 -6.09 9.43
N ASP A 151 -21.03 -5.52 9.74
CA ASP A 151 -20.86 -4.58 10.85
C ASP A 151 -21.03 -3.12 10.37
N PRO A 152 -22.15 -2.46 10.71
CA PRO A 152 -22.36 -1.04 10.39
C PRO A 152 -21.46 -0.09 11.19
N GLN A 153 -20.77 -0.56 12.24
CA GLN A 153 -19.85 0.24 13.05
C GLN A 153 -18.40 0.13 12.60
N ARG A 154 -18.05 -0.88 11.79
CA ARG A 154 -16.71 -0.98 11.20
C ARG A 154 -16.45 0.27 10.35
N PRO A 155 -15.37 1.03 10.62
CA PRO A 155 -14.98 2.15 9.77
C PRO A 155 -14.58 1.62 8.40
N TRP A 156 -14.94 2.38 7.37
CA TRP A 156 -14.53 2.10 5.99
C TRP A 156 -13.63 3.21 5.44
N LEU A 157 -13.68 4.42 6.02
CA LEU A 157 -12.86 5.55 5.66
C LEU A 157 -11.83 5.83 6.76
N TRP A 158 -10.57 5.88 6.36
CA TRP A 158 -9.44 6.33 7.17
C TRP A 158 -8.81 7.56 6.52
N VAL A 159 -8.47 8.57 7.32
CA VAL A 159 -7.87 9.80 6.81
C VAL A 159 -6.70 10.21 7.69
N PHE A 160 -5.57 10.45 7.04
CA PHE A 160 -4.33 10.86 7.67
C PHE A 160 -3.89 12.19 7.07
N TRP A 161 -3.54 13.13 7.93
CA TRP A 161 -3.07 14.44 7.51
C TRP A 161 -1.63 14.66 7.95
N SER A 162 -0.84 15.30 7.10
CA SER A 162 0.53 15.71 7.37
C SER A 162 0.79 17.15 6.92
N ASP A 163 1.89 17.72 7.40
CA ASP A 163 2.50 18.95 6.91
C ASP A 163 4.00 18.73 6.64
N ASP A 164 4.75 19.82 6.42
CA ASP A 164 6.21 19.79 6.20
C ASP A 164 7.02 19.25 7.40
N ARG A 165 6.38 19.03 8.55
CA ARG A 165 6.96 18.48 9.78
C ARG A 165 6.51 17.05 10.07
N GLY A 166 5.68 16.46 9.21
CA GLY A 166 5.16 15.10 9.33
C GLY A 166 3.69 15.05 9.72
N SER A 167 3.25 13.97 10.37
CA SER A 167 1.84 13.79 10.72
C SER A 167 1.32 14.88 11.66
N LEU A 168 0.09 15.33 11.42
CA LEU A 168 -0.51 16.36 12.26
C LEU A 168 -0.69 15.89 13.71
N PRO A 169 -0.43 16.76 14.71
CA PRO A 169 -0.77 16.45 16.10
C PRO A 169 -2.27 16.18 16.27
N ARG A 170 -2.61 15.14 17.04
CA ARG A 170 -4.02 14.79 17.35
C ARG A 170 -4.79 15.91 18.06
N ASP A 171 -4.09 16.80 18.73
CA ASP A 171 -4.65 17.97 19.42
C ASP A 171 -4.60 19.25 18.58
N SER A 172 -4.23 19.18 17.29
CA SER A 172 -4.43 20.30 16.38
C SER A 172 -5.92 20.53 16.11
N ALA A 173 -6.29 21.78 15.83
CA ALA A 173 -7.68 22.14 15.57
C ALA A 173 -8.18 21.54 14.25
N TYR A 174 -7.30 21.41 13.26
CA TYR A 174 -7.56 20.71 12.01
C TYR A 174 -7.83 19.21 12.22
N GLN A 175 -6.92 18.47 12.88
CA GLN A 175 -7.05 17.02 13.06
C GLN A 175 -8.32 16.65 13.83
N ARG A 176 -8.64 17.36 14.93
CA ARG A 176 -9.88 17.10 15.68
C ARG A 176 -11.14 17.24 14.84
N ARG A 177 -11.21 18.28 14.01
CA ARG A 177 -12.36 18.51 13.13
C ARG A 177 -12.43 17.46 12.02
N SER A 178 -11.27 17.06 11.47
CA SER A 178 -11.21 15.94 10.54
C SER A 178 -11.73 14.66 11.18
N ASP A 179 -11.26 14.30 12.37
CA ASP A 179 -11.67 13.06 13.05
C ASP A 179 -13.20 13.03 13.27
N GLN A 180 -13.78 14.15 13.70
CA GLN A 180 -15.24 14.29 13.85
C GLN A 180 -15.98 14.13 12.52
N LEU A 181 -15.48 14.78 11.46
CA LEU A 181 -16.07 14.69 10.12
C LEU A 181 -15.97 13.26 9.55
N VAL A 182 -14.82 12.62 9.67
CA VAL A 182 -14.59 11.23 9.24
C VAL A 182 -15.46 10.26 10.01
N GLN A 183 -15.65 10.49 11.32
CA GLN A 183 -16.59 9.70 12.12
C GLN A 183 -18.03 9.86 11.62
N ALA A 184 -18.46 11.08 11.29
CA ALA A 184 -19.79 11.34 10.73
C ALA A 184 -19.98 10.63 9.37
N VAL A 185 -18.99 10.74 8.47
CA VAL A 185 -18.99 10.06 7.16
C VAL A 185 -19.05 8.55 7.31
N ASN A 186 -18.27 7.96 8.23
CA ASN A 186 -18.29 6.52 8.51
C ASN A 186 -19.64 6.02 9.04
N GLY A 187 -20.34 6.86 9.81
CA GLY A 187 -21.67 6.59 10.36
C GLY A 187 -22.83 6.83 9.37
N SER A 188 -22.58 7.55 8.28
CA SER A 188 -23.62 7.89 7.30
C SER A 188 -23.92 6.73 6.34
N ARG A 189 -25.21 6.35 6.26
CA ARG A 189 -25.67 5.30 5.34
C ARG A 189 -25.49 5.68 3.87
N GLN A 190 -25.64 6.96 3.54
CA GLN A 190 -25.52 7.43 2.16
C GLN A 190 -24.06 7.34 1.68
N TRP A 191 -23.12 7.81 2.51
CA TRP A 191 -21.70 7.69 2.26
C TRP A 191 -21.24 6.24 2.18
N ARG A 192 -21.71 5.38 3.11
CA ARG A 192 -21.43 3.95 3.07
C ARG A 192 -21.95 3.29 1.79
N ALA A 193 -23.17 3.60 1.36
CA ALA A 193 -23.72 3.06 0.11
C ALA A 193 -22.94 3.51 -1.13
N TRP A 194 -22.47 4.75 -1.14
CA TRP A 194 -21.57 5.25 -2.19
C TRP A 194 -20.28 4.44 -2.23
N TRP A 195 -19.61 4.26 -1.08
CA TRP A 195 -18.37 3.48 -1.02
C TRP A 195 -18.56 2.00 -1.39
N GLN A 196 -19.61 1.35 -0.88
CA GLN A 196 -19.88 -0.07 -1.16
C GLN A 196 -20.01 -0.39 -2.66
N SER A 197 -20.34 0.60 -3.49
CA SER A 197 -20.38 0.43 -4.95
C SER A 197 -19.00 0.20 -5.59
N SER A 198 -17.90 0.48 -4.87
CA SER A 198 -16.52 0.20 -5.31
C SER A 198 -16.16 -1.29 -5.23
N GLY A 199 -16.91 -2.08 -4.44
CA GLY A 199 -16.61 -3.47 -4.13
C GLY A 199 -15.38 -3.66 -3.24
N LEU A 200 -14.94 -2.62 -2.53
CA LEU A 200 -13.78 -2.65 -1.63
C LEU A 200 -14.22 -2.56 -0.16
N GLN A 201 -13.36 -3.01 0.74
CA GLN A 201 -13.59 -2.95 2.18
C GLN A 201 -13.34 -1.53 2.72
N GLU A 202 -12.16 -0.96 2.42
CA GLU A 202 -11.68 0.26 3.07
C GLU A 202 -11.07 1.25 2.08
N LEU A 203 -11.24 2.53 2.39
CA LEU A 203 -10.64 3.66 1.71
C LEU A 203 -9.69 4.34 2.70
N ILE A 204 -8.46 4.59 2.26
CA ILE A 204 -7.45 5.30 3.01
C ILE A 204 -7.06 6.56 2.24
N LEU A 205 -7.15 7.72 2.90
CA LEU A 205 -6.80 9.01 2.35
C LEU A 205 -5.62 9.60 3.11
N PHE A 206 -4.63 10.09 2.37
CA PHE A 206 -3.46 10.77 2.89
C PHE A 206 -3.41 12.20 2.31
N GLY A 207 -3.61 13.20 3.15
CA GLY A 207 -3.58 14.61 2.75
C GLY A 207 -2.34 15.31 3.28
N ASP A 208 -1.53 15.87 2.38
CA ASP A 208 -0.40 16.74 2.76
C ASP A 208 -0.82 18.21 2.64
N LEU A 209 -0.88 18.91 3.78
CA LEU A 209 -1.27 20.32 3.90
C LEU A 209 -0.07 21.27 3.80
N GLY A 210 1.14 20.75 3.59
CA GLY A 210 2.36 21.54 3.48
C GLY A 210 2.55 22.16 2.09
N PRO A 211 3.32 23.26 1.97
CA PRO A 211 3.74 23.77 0.66
C PRO A 211 4.66 22.74 0.00
N GLY A 212 4.31 22.27 -1.20
CA GLY A 212 5.10 21.25 -1.88
C GLY A 212 4.64 20.97 -3.30
N PRO A 213 5.40 20.16 -4.06
CA PRO A 213 4.90 19.61 -5.31
C PRO A 213 3.60 18.86 -5.00
N ARG A 214 2.56 19.06 -5.82
CA ARG A 214 1.32 18.29 -5.68
C ARG A 214 1.65 16.82 -5.87
N THR A 215 1.72 16.09 -4.78
CA THR A 215 1.66 14.63 -4.79
C THR A 215 0.22 14.27 -5.07
N GLU A 216 -0.05 13.79 -6.28
CA GLU A 216 -1.36 13.22 -6.60
C GLU A 216 -1.13 11.78 -7.00
N ARG A 217 -1.47 10.89 -6.07
CA ARG A 217 -1.26 9.46 -6.25
C ARG A 217 -2.50 8.74 -5.80
N THR A 218 -2.96 7.79 -6.58
CA THR A 218 -4.13 7.00 -6.22
C THR A 218 -3.88 5.58 -6.69
N SER A 219 -4.28 4.62 -5.86
CA SER A 219 -4.20 3.21 -6.19
C SER A 219 -5.40 2.44 -5.70
N ARG A 220 -5.66 1.35 -6.41
CA ARG A 220 -6.61 0.32 -6.03
C ARG A 220 -5.84 -0.95 -5.68
N GLY A 221 -6.03 -1.37 -4.44
CA GLY A 221 -5.61 -2.67 -3.97
C GLY A 221 -6.66 -3.73 -4.28
N TRP A 222 -6.52 -4.89 -3.63
CA TRP A 222 -7.53 -5.94 -3.73
C TRP A 222 -8.68 -5.67 -2.76
N THR A 223 -8.37 -5.32 -1.53
CA THR A 223 -9.35 -5.08 -0.47
C THR A 223 -9.53 -3.59 -0.18
N THR A 224 -8.57 -2.74 -0.50
CA THR A 224 -8.62 -1.31 -0.20
C THR A 224 -8.39 -0.42 -1.44
N ALA A 225 -8.62 0.88 -1.26
CA ALA A 225 -8.09 1.90 -2.16
C ALA A 225 -7.38 2.98 -1.34
N GLU A 226 -6.36 3.57 -1.93
CA GLU A 226 -5.52 4.57 -1.28
C GLU A 226 -5.39 5.80 -2.18
N SER A 227 -5.42 6.99 -1.58
CA SER A 227 -5.19 8.24 -2.31
C SER A 227 -4.34 9.20 -1.48
N TRP A 228 -3.23 9.65 -2.07
CA TRP A 228 -2.37 10.71 -1.57
C TRP A 228 -2.62 11.98 -2.36
N PHE A 229 -2.79 13.08 -1.65
CA PHE A 229 -3.06 14.36 -2.26
C PHE A 229 -2.39 15.48 -1.47
N GLY A 230 -1.52 16.23 -2.15
CA GLY A 230 -0.94 17.47 -1.65
C GLY A 230 -1.84 18.66 -1.96
N PHE A 231 -1.95 19.56 -0.98
CA PHE A 231 -2.58 20.86 -1.14
C PHE A 231 -1.55 21.97 -1.20
N ASP A 232 -1.80 22.96 -2.06
CA ASP A 232 -0.93 24.15 -2.16
C ASP A 232 -1.46 25.29 -1.27
N HIS A 233 -1.92 24.97 -0.06
CA HIS A 233 -2.36 25.96 0.90
C HIS A 233 -1.51 25.89 2.16
N THR A 234 -1.21 27.05 2.76
CA THR A 234 -0.55 27.16 4.06
C THR A 234 -1.61 27.62 5.05
N TYR A 235 -2.36 26.67 5.61
CA TYR A 235 -3.31 27.02 6.66
C TYR A 235 -2.56 27.25 7.98
N ASP A 236 -3.05 28.21 8.75
CA ASP A 236 -2.80 28.14 10.19
C ASP A 236 -3.64 26.98 10.74
N LEU A 237 -2.98 25.84 10.98
CA LEU A 237 -3.62 24.63 11.49
C LEU A 237 -4.26 24.83 12.88
N GLY A 238 -3.87 25.89 13.60
CA GLY A 238 -4.49 26.31 14.86
C GLY A 238 -5.88 26.93 14.67
N ASP A 239 -6.12 27.55 13.51
CA ASP A 239 -7.32 28.33 13.19
C ASP A 239 -8.11 27.74 12.00
N ALA A 240 -7.84 26.48 11.64
CA ALA A 240 -8.56 25.79 10.57
C ALA A 240 -10.08 25.85 10.79
N THR A 241 -10.82 26.25 9.76
CA THR A 241 -12.28 26.32 9.74
C THR A 241 -12.88 24.96 9.36
N PRO A 242 -14.10 24.63 9.81
CA PRO A 242 -14.82 23.44 9.35
C PRO A 242 -14.90 23.36 7.81
N GLU A 243 -15.09 24.49 7.14
CA GLU A 243 -15.22 24.57 5.69
C GLU A 243 -13.93 24.17 4.96
N GLN A 244 -12.76 24.47 5.52
CA GLN A 244 -11.47 24.02 4.97
C GLN A 244 -11.35 22.50 5.03
N VAL A 245 -11.56 21.90 6.20
CA VAL A 245 -11.49 20.44 6.38
C VAL A 245 -12.49 19.71 5.48
N VAL A 246 -13.71 20.24 5.34
CA VAL A 246 -14.73 19.69 4.44
C VAL A 246 -14.30 19.79 2.97
N SER A 247 -13.74 20.93 2.56
CA SER A 247 -13.24 21.13 1.20
C SER A 247 -12.13 20.13 0.85
N ASP A 248 -11.21 19.90 1.78
CA ASP A 248 -10.05 19.04 1.57
C ASP A 248 -10.46 17.57 1.54
N LEU A 249 -11.31 17.14 2.47
CA LEU A 249 -11.86 15.80 2.48
C LEU A 249 -12.72 15.53 1.23
N ARG A 250 -13.56 16.50 0.81
CA ARG A 250 -14.33 16.41 -0.44
C ARG A 250 -13.42 16.23 -1.64
N THR A 251 -12.28 16.92 -1.67
CA THR A 251 -11.30 16.83 -2.76
C THR A 251 -10.73 15.41 -2.85
N GLY A 252 -10.27 14.85 -1.72
CA GLY A 252 -9.78 13.46 -1.67
C GLY A 252 -10.83 12.44 -2.08
N LEU A 253 -12.06 12.56 -1.54
CA LEU A 253 -13.17 11.65 -1.85
C LEU A 253 -13.64 11.75 -3.30
N SER A 254 -13.61 12.94 -3.90
CA SER A 254 -13.95 13.11 -5.32
C SER A 254 -12.91 12.46 -6.22
N ARG A 255 -11.61 12.64 -5.91
CA ARG A 255 -10.51 12.06 -6.69
C ARG A 255 -10.55 10.54 -6.72
N ILE A 256 -10.68 9.91 -5.55
CA ILE A 256 -10.82 8.45 -5.49
C ILE A 256 -12.11 7.99 -6.18
N GLY A 257 -13.20 8.76 -6.05
CA GLY A 257 -14.45 8.50 -6.75
C GLY A 257 -14.26 8.46 -8.26
N ASP A 258 -13.61 9.47 -8.83
CA ASP A 258 -13.29 9.56 -10.25
C ASP A 258 -12.38 8.40 -10.70
N TYR A 259 -11.33 8.10 -9.93
CA TYR A 259 -10.41 6.99 -10.21
C TYR A 259 -11.13 5.65 -10.29
N LEU A 260 -11.98 5.37 -9.30
CA LEU A 260 -12.76 4.13 -9.20
C LEU A 260 -14.05 4.16 -10.04
N ARG A 261 -14.31 5.26 -10.76
CA ARG A 261 -15.51 5.49 -11.58
C ARG A 261 -16.82 5.36 -10.79
N LEU A 262 -16.82 5.83 -9.56
CA LEU A 262 -18.02 5.94 -8.73
C LEU A 262 -18.87 7.14 -9.19
N GLY A 263 -20.12 7.20 -8.72
CA GLY A 263 -20.90 8.44 -8.83
C GLY A 263 -20.26 9.58 -8.02
N PRO A 264 -20.72 10.83 -8.18
CA PRO A 264 -20.23 11.93 -7.35
C PRO A 264 -20.44 11.62 -5.85
N PRO A 265 -19.51 12.04 -4.98
CA PRO A 265 -19.66 11.83 -3.55
C PRO A 265 -20.93 12.55 -3.04
N PRO A 266 -21.60 12.01 -2.02
CA PRO A 266 -22.67 12.71 -1.32
C PRO A 266 -22.26 14.10 -0.84
N GLU A 267 -23.25 14.98 -0.67
CA GLU A 267 -23.00 16.29 -0.07
C GLU A 267 -22.85 16.16 1.45
N PHE A 268 -21.86 16.86 2.01
CA PHE A 268 -21.75 17.09 3.45
C PHE A 268 -22.92 17.99 3.87
N SER A 269 -24.00 17.38 4.37
CA SER A 269 -25.19 18.14 4.80
C SER A 269 -24.87 19.01 6.03
N ASP A 270 -25.64 20.09 6.26
CA ASP A 270 -25.42 21.04 7.36
C ASP A 270 -25.31 20.40 8.77
N PHE A 271 -25.85 19.19 8.97
CA PHE A 271 -25.74 18.46 10.23
C PHE A 271 -24.30 18.01 10.55
N GLU A 272 -23.48 17.74 9.54
CA GLU A 272 -22.09 17.27 9.75
C GLU A 272 -21.13 18.44 10.00
N VAL A 273 -21.52 19.67 9.64
CA VAL A 273 -20.68 20.88 9.79
C VAL A 273 -21.01 21.66 11.06
N GLN A 274 -22.27 21.66 11.51
CA GLN A 274 -22.69 22.36 12.74
C GLN A 274 -22.11 21.73 14.02
N ASP A 275 -21.76 20.44 14.00
CA ASP A 275 -21.13 19.75 15.14
C ASP A 275 -19.60 19.96 15.20
N LEU A 276 -19.01 20.67 14.20
CA LEU A 276 -17.57 20.99 14.12
C LEU A 276 -17.21 22.39 14.63
N THR A 277 -18.22 23.21 15.00
CA THR A 277 -18.06 24.59 15.50
C THR A 277 -17.96 24.67 17.01
#